data_AF-A0AAN8FRE3-F1
#
_entry.id   AF-A0AAN8FRE3-F1
#
_cell.length_a   1.000
_cell.length_b   1.000
_cell.length_c   1.000
_cell.angle_alpha   90.00
_cell.angle_beta   90.00
_cell.angle_gamma   90.00
#
_symmetry.space_group_name_H-M   'P 1'
#
loop_
_entity.id
_entity.type
_entity.pdbx_description
1 polymer ?
#
loop_
_entity_poly.entity_id
_entity_poly.type
_entity_poly.pdbx_seq_one_letter_code
_entity_poly.pdbx_strand_id
1 'polypeptide(L)'
;DSFQCVFILFQLGMRQQYALGKVLRKRYMTGTNPFLDKRYHSKQVYIRSTDVNRTLISAYSNIAGMFASGVAGKDYPNETNWPTGWTPIPVHTLPEDEDHAGNVFAPCPRAVQLDEELQRSKEFKQIAQDNKDFLDYLSKNTGMTVDLRNLYQINDVHHIETLYNMSQPAWMTDEVSKRLRNLTSLVNEYTYGIGEPYVPELIRLRGGPLLRDIVDRMNHK
;
A
#
# COMPACT_ATOMS: atom_id res chain seq x y z
N ASP A 1 -6.53 -25.82 3.29
CA ASP A 1 -7.06 -24.63 4.00
C ASP A 1 -6.02 -23.51 4.20
N SER A 2 -5.22 -23.18 3.19
CA SER A 2 -4.05 -22.28 3.36
C SER A 2 -4.10 -20.98 2.54
N PHE A 3 -5.15 -20.75 1.76
CA PHE A 3 -5.27 -19.56 0.88
C PHE A 3 -6.14 -18.46 1.47
N GLN A 4 -6.07 -18.26 2.79
CA GLN A 4 -6.84 -17.22 3.48
C GLN A 4 -5.96 -16.19 4.19
N CYS A 5 -4.81 -15.85 3.60
CA CYS A 5 -4.12 -14.58 3.85
C CYS A 5 -4.84 -13.44 3.10
N VAL A 6 -6.13 -13.25 3.38
CA VAL A 6 -6.94 -12.22 2.70
C VAL A 6 -6.77 -10.90 3.45
N PHE A 7 -5.91 -10.01 2.95
CA PHE A 7 -5.96 -8.53 3.03
C PHE A 7 -6.40 -7.83 4.34
N ILE A 8 -6.31 -8.46 5.52
CA ILE A 8 -6.71 -7.90 6.82
C ILE A 8 -5.48 -7.32 7.53
N LEU A 9 -5.63 -6.14 8.16
CA LEU A 9 -4.60 -5.58 9.02
C LEU A 9 -4.52 -6.36 10.34
N PHE A 10 -3.44 -7.11 10.54
CA PHE A 10 -3.19 -7.80 11.80
C PHE A 10 -2.92 -6.84 12.97
N GLN A 11 -3.05 -7.33 14.20
CA GLN A 11 -2.76 -6.59 15.44
C GLN A 11 -1.38 -5.91 15.41
N LEU A 12 -0.38 -6.57 14.81
CA LEU A 12 0.95 -5.99 14.63
C LEU A 12 0.91 -4.73 13.75
N GLY A 13 0.15 -4.74 12.66
CA GLY A 13 -0.04 -3.60 11.78
C GLY A 13 -0.73 -2.42 12.47
N MET A 14 -1.76 -2.68 13.29
CA MET A 14 -2.38 -1.65 14.13
C MET A 14 -1.36 -1.02 15.09
N ARG A 15 -0.55 -1.85 15.76
CA ARG A 15 0.50 -1.37 16.68
C ARG A 15 1.57 -0.55 15.95
N GLN A 16 1.96 -0.94 14.74
CA GLN A 16 2.90 -0.19 13.91
C GLN A 16 2.33 1.20 13.56
N GLN A 17 1.08 1.27 13.13
CA GLN A 17 0.42 2.54 12.80
C GLN A 17 0.22 3.43 14.02
N TYR A 18 -0.18 2.86 15.16
CA TYR A 18 -0.24 3.59 16.42
C TYR A 18 1.12 4.17 16.83
N ALA A 19 2.19 3.38 16.69
CA ALA A 19 3.55 3.85 16.97
C ALA A 19 3.95 4.99 16.02
N LEU A 20 3.64 4.87 14.72
CA LEU A 20 3.85 5.93 13.74
C LEU A 20 3.08 7.21 14.12
N GLY A 21 1.82 7.10 14.52
CA GLY A 21 1.01 8.23 15.00
C GLY A 21 1.67 8.98 16.15
N LYS A 22 2.25 8.25 17.12
CA LYS A 22 3.01 8.87 18.23
C LYS A 22 4.26 9.62 17.74
N VAL A 23 4.95 9.08 16.73
CA VAL A 23 6.10 9.76 16.11
C VAL A 23 5.65 11.05 15.42
N LEU A 24 4.55 11.01 14.66
CA LEU A 24 3.97 12.18 14.01
C LEU A 24 3.54 13.25 15.03
N ARG A 25 2.89 12.84 16.12
CA ARG A 25 2.56 13.73 17.24
C ARG A 25 3.79 14.43 17.81
N LYS A 26 4.85 13.67 18.10
CA LYS A 26 6.10 14.25 18.62
C LYS A 26 6.71 15.23 17.63
N ARG A 27 6.67 14.90 16.35
CA ARG A 27 7.27 15.73 15.29
C ARG A 27 6.49 17.02 15.04
N TYR A 28 5.16 16.94 14.95
CA TYR A 28 4.34 18.03 14.45
C TYR A 28 3.54 18.78 15.53
N MET A 29 3.32 18.21 16.72
CA MET A 29 2.43 18.81 17.74
C MET A 29 3.12 19.11 19.08
N THR A 30 4.10 18.29 19.50
CA THR A 30 4.71 18.42 20.84
C THR A 30 6.23 18.61 20.82
N GLY A 31 6.83 18.73 19.63
CA GLY A 31 8.26 18.93 19.45
C GLY A 31 8.71 20.35 19.78
N THR A 32 9.95 20.68 19.41
CA THR A 32 10.56 21.99 19.66
C THR A 32 9.94 23.13 18.84
N ASN A 33 9.39 22.81 17.66
CA ASN A 33 8.67 23.74 16.81
C ASN A 33 7.34 23.12 16.37
N PRO A 34 6.27 23.21 17.20
CA PRO A 34 4.99 22.61 16.88
C PRO A 34 4.37 23.31 15.66
N PHE A 35 4.03 22.51 14.64
CA PHE A 35 3.38 22.97 13.42
C PHE A 35 1.85 22.86 13.51
N LEU A 36 1.35 21.87 14.26
CA LEU A 36 -0.06 21.60 14.49
C LEU A 36 -0.41 21.85 15.96
N ASP A 37 -1.67 22.16 16.20
CA ASP A 37 -2.19 22.25 17.56
C ASP A 37 -2.17 20.88 18.26
N LYS A 38 -2.14 20.90 19.60
CA LYS A 38 -2.13 19.67 20.41
C LYS A 38 -3.43 18.86 20.30
N ARG A 39 -4.51 19.49 19.84
CA ARG A 39 -5.84 18.92 19.63
C ARG A 39 -6.17 18.94 18.14
N TYR A 40 -7.07 18.06 17.74
CA TYR A 40 -7.52 18.03 16.34
C TYR A 40 -8.30 19.29 15.99
N HIS A 41 -7.96 19.89 14.86
CA HIS A 41 -8.70 20.98 14.24
C HIS A 41 -8.91 20.66 12.76
N SER A 42 -10.18 20.63 12.33
CA SER A 42 -10.57 20.28 10.96
C SER A 42 -10.02 21.25 9.90
N LYS A 43 -9.68 22.47 10.28
CA LYS A 43 -9.02 23.46 9.39
C LYS A 43 -7.52 23.21 9.19
N GLN A 44 -6.88 22.42 10.07
CA GLN A 44 -5.45 22.12 10.00
C GLN A 44 -5.18 20.73 9.43
N VAL A 45 -6.08 19.78 9.66
CA VAL A 45 -5.84 18.37 9.36
C VAL A 45 -7.00 17.78 8.59
N TYR A 46 -6.68 17.28 7.39
CA TYR A 46 -7.54 16.47 6.55
C TYR A 46 -6.93 15.07 6.42
N ILE A 47 -7.72 14.03 6.69
CA ILE A 47 -7.25 12.64 6.64
C ILE A 47 -8.01 11.90 5.55
N ARG A 48 -7.26 11.28 4.65
CA ARG A 48 -7.77 10.53 3.51
C ARG A 48 -7.15 9.14 3.48
N SER A 49 -7.94 8.14 3.12
CA SER A 49 -7.52 6.75 2.90
C SER A 49 -8.20 6.18 1.66
N THR A 50 -7.60 5.16 1.06
CA THR A 50 -8.30 4.33 0.06
C THR A 50 -9.42 3.53 0.73
N ASP A 51 -10.43 3.13 -0.05
CA ASP A 51 -11.59 2.37 0.43
C ASP A 51 -11.28 0.88 0.59
N VAL A 52 -10.31 0.59 1.46
CA VAL A 52 -9.89 -0.77 1.78
C VAL A 52 -9.75 -0.90 3.28
N ASN A 53 -10.32 -1.95 3.86
CA ASN A 53 -10.33 -2.16 5.32
C ASN A 53 -8.95 -1.97 5.97
N ARG A 54 -7.88 -2.54 5.38
CA ARG A 54 -6.53 -2.43 5.95
C ARG A 54 -6.01 -0.99 6.01
N THR A 55 -6.35 -0.12 5.06
CA THR A 55 -5.87 1.27 5.02
C THR A 55 -6.72 2.15 5.93
N LEU A 56 -8.04 1.95 5.97
CA LEU A 56 -8.95 2.62 6.90
C LEU A 56 -8.61 2.31 8.37
N ILE A 57 -8.44 1.03 8.71
CA ILE A 57 -8.03 0.61 10.06
C ILE A 57 -6.63 1.16 10.40
N SER A 58 -5.71 1.19 9.42
CA SER A 58 -4.39 1.79 9.60
C SER A 58 -4.49 3.28 9.93
N ALA A 59 -5.32 4.04 9.21
CA ALA A 59 -5.54 5.46 9.45
C ALA A 59 -6.09 5.71 10.86
N TYR A 60 -7.10 4.95 11.29
CA TYR A 60 -7.65 5.07 12.65
C TYR A 60 -6.66 4.67 13.74
N SER A 61 -5.85 3.63 13.51
CA SER A 61 -4.79 3.24 14.45
C SER A 61 -3.73 4.32 14.58
N ASN A 62 -3.37 4.98 13.48
CA ASN A 62 -2.45 6.11 13.44
C ASN A 62 -3.02 7.33 14.17
N ILE A 63 -4.29 7.66 13.90
CA ILE A 63 -5.05 8.72 14.58
C ILE A 63 -5.03 8.53 16.09
N ALA A 64 -5.29 7.31 16.58
CA ALA A 64 -5.25 6.99 18.01
C ALA A 64 -3.88 7.34 18.64
N GLY A 65 -2.78 7.11 17.92
CA GLY A 65 -1.45 7.48 18.38
C GLY A 65 -1.16 8.97 18.28
N MET A 66 -1.70 9.63 17.27
CA MET A 66 -1.41 11.04 16.98
C MET A 66 -2.23 12.02 17.83
N PHE A 67 -3.53 11.76 18.01
CA PHE A 67 -4.49 12.69 18.63
C PHE A 67 -4.98 12.24 20.02
N ALA A 68 -4.05 11.84 20.89
CA ALA A 68 -4.35 11.39 22.25
C ALA A 68 -4.61 12.52 23.28
N SER A 69 -5.00 13.72 22.84
CA SER A 69 -5.23 14.88 23.75
C SER A 69 -6.57 15.58 23.55
N GLY A 70 -7.56 14.84 23.05
CA GLY A 70 -8.94 15.30 23.10
C GLY A 70 -9.41 15.54 24.53
N VAL A 71 -10.40 16.42 24.68
CA VAL A 71 -11.02 16.76 25.96
C VAL A 71 -12.45 16.22 25.99
N ALA A 72 -12.76 15.47 27.05
CA ALA A 72 -14.11 14.96 27.30
C ALA A 72 -15.13 16.12 27.38
N GLY A 73 -16.30 15.93 26.77
CA GLY A 73 -17.35 16.95 26.64
C GLY A 73 -17.07 18.04 25.60
N LYS A 74 -15.95 17.96 24.87
CA LYS A 74 -15.60 18.92 23.79
C LYS A 74 -15.28 18.18 22.49
N ASP A 75 -14.26 17.32 22.55
CA ASP A 75 -13.74 16.60 21.39
C ASP A 75 -14.34 15.17 21.31
N TYR A 76 -14.85 14.64 22.43
CA TYR A 76 -15.59 13.38 22.52
C TYR A 76 -16.56 13.38 23.72
N PRO A 77 -17.59 12.51 23.77
CA PRO A 77 -18.57 12.46 24.86
C PRO A 77 -17.94 12.24 26.24
N ASN A 78 -18.43 12.94 27.27
CA ASN A 78 -18.00 12.74 28.65
C ASN A 78 -18.78 11.59 29.30
N GLU A 79 -18.58 10.37 28.80
CA GLU A 79 -19.26 9.17 29.27
C GLU A 79 -18.25 8.18 29.87
N THR A 80 -18.68 7.44 30.90
CA THR A 80 -17.82 6.46 31.60
C THR A 80 -17.39 5.29 30.72
N ASN A 81 -18.19 4.94 29.72
CA ASN A 81 -17.91 3.83 28.80
C ASN A 81 -17.22 4.28 27.50
N TRP A 82 -16.84 5.57 27.38
CA TRP A 82 -16.12 6.05 26.22
C TRP A 82 -14.67 5.54 26.21
N PRO A 83 -14.11 5.12 25.06
CA PRO A 83 -12.73 4.64 25.01
C PRO A 83 -11.72 5.70 25.45
N THR A 84 -10.86 5.35 26.42
CA THR A 84 -9.87 6.27 26.99
C THR A 84 -8.94 6.83 25.93
N GLY A 85 -8.87 8.16 25.83
CA GLY A 85 -7.95 8.86 24.92
C GLY A 85 -8.34 8.80 23.44
N TRP A 86 -9.54 8.29 23.11
CA TRP A 86 -10.03 8.24 21.75
C TRP A 86 -10.79 9.51 21.37
N THR A 87 -10.32 10.18 20.32
CA THR A 87 -11.03 11.30 19.68
C THR A 87 -11.50 10.85 18.31
N PRO A 88 -12.81 10.89 18.01
CA PRO A 88 -13.33 10.49 16.71
C PRO A 88 -12.95 11.54 15.67
N ILE A 89 -12.06 11.18 14.76
CA ILE A 89 -11.58 12.06 13.67
C ILE A 89 -11.99 11.45 12.34
N PRO A 90 -12.60 12.23 11.43
CA PRO A 90 -13.07 11.69 10.16
C PRO A 90 -11.89 11.23 9.29
N VAL A 91 -12.04 10.05 8.68
CA VAL A 91 -11.19 9.55 7.60
C VAL A 91 -12.05 9.53 6.35
N HIS A 92 -11.68 10.32 5.36
CA HIS A 92 -12.39 10.41 4.09
C HIS A 92 -11.87 9.36 3.11
N THR A 93 -12.76 8.82 2.28
CA THR A 93 -12.41 7.87 1.24
C THR A 93 -13.25 8.10 0.00
N LEU A 94 -12.85 7.48 -1.11
CA LEU A 94 -13.58 7.45 -2.38
C LEU A 94 -13.69 5.98 -2.82
N PRO A 95 -14.74 5.62 -3.57
CA PRO A 95 -14.83 4.30 -4.22
C PRO A 95 -13.53 3.96 -4.96
N GLU A 96 -13.13 2.69 -4.93
CA GLU A 96 -11.83 2.24 -5.45
C GLU A 96 -11.60 2.57 -6.93
N ASP A 97 -12.67 2.55 -7.73
CA ASP A 97 -12.68 2.85 -9.16
C ASP A 97 -12.72 4.36 -9.48
N GLU A 98 -13.09 5.19 -8.52
CA GLU A 98 -13.07 6.65 -8.64
C GLU A 98 -11.80 7.25 -8.01
N ASP A 99 -11.05 6.48 -7.22
CA ASP A 99 -9.88 6.93 -6.49
C ASP A 99 -8.58 6.94 -7.33
N HIS A 100 -8.48 7.84 -8.31
CA HIS A 100 -7.27 7.96 -9.12
C HIS A 100 -6.03 8.43 -8.35
N ALA A 101 -6.17 9.01 -7.15
CA ALA A 101 -5.04 9.51 -6.35
C ALA A 101 -4.52 8.46 -5.35
N GLY A 102 -5.39 7.64 -4.78
CA GLY A 102 -5.06 6.58 -3.82
C GLY A 102 -4.92 5.20 -4.46
N ASN A 103 -5.57 4.97 -5.61
CA ASN A 103 -5.47 3.75 -6.40
C ASN A 103 -4.84 4.04 -7.77
N VAL A 104 -3.56 3.73 -7.89
CA VAL A 104 -2.79 3.87 -9.15
C VAL A 104 -3.27 2.93 -10.27
N PHE A 105 -4.17 2.00 -9.95
CA PHE A 105 -4.81 1.06 -10.88
C PHE A 105 -6.30 1.34 -11.07
N ALA A 106 -6.81 2.49 -10.60
CA ALA A 106 -8.18 2.92 -10.90
C ALA A 106 -8.41 2.92 -12.42
N PRO A 107 -9.62 2.58 -12.91
CA PRO A 107 -9.93 2.45 -14.33
C PRO A 107 -9.38 3.59 -15.20
N CYS A 108 -8.47 3.24 -16.10
CA CYS A 108 -7.86 4.16 -17.05
C CYS A 108 -7.60 3.43 -18.37
N PRO A 109 -8.46 3.62 -19.40
CA PRO A 109 -8.33 2.90 -20.67
C PRO A 109 -6.96 3.08 -21.34
N ARG A 110 -6.36 4.27 -21.22
CA ARG A 110 -5.03 4.54 -21.78
C ARG A 110 -3.92 3.81 -21.03
N ALA A 111 -4.00 3.71 -19.70
CA ALA A 111 -3.02 2.94 -18.93
C ALA A 111 -3.10 1.45 -19.26
N VAL A 112 -4.30 0.90 -19.39
CA VAL A 112 -4.53 -0.49 -19.82
C VAL A 112 -3.92 -0.74 -21.20
N GLN A 113 -4.15 0.16 -22.16
CA GLN A 113 -3.55 0.06 -23.48
C GLN A 113 -2.02 0.03 -23.43
N LEU A 114 -1.40 0.94 -22.68
CA LEU A 114 0.06 1.02 -22.53
C LEU A 114 0.63 -0.22 -21.84
N ASP A 115 -0.05 -0.74 -20.82
CA ASP A 115 0.33 -1.99 -20.15
C ASP A 115 0.32 -3.18 -21.12
N GLU A 116 -0.71 -3.28 -21.96
CA GLU A 116 -0.79 -4.33 -22.98
C GLU A 116 0.30 -4.19 -24.06
N GLU A 117 0.60 -2.97 -24.49
CA GLU A 117 1.68 -2.67 -25.44
C GLU A 117 3.04 -3.08 -24.85
N LEU A 118 3.31 -2.75 -23.58
CA LEU A 118 4.50 -3.17 -22.86
C LEU A 118 4.60 -4.67 -22.72
N GLN A 119 3.51 -5.36 -22.39
CA GLN A 119 3.49 -6.82 -22.30
C GLN A 119 3.72 -7.50 -23.66
N ARG A 120 3.41 -6.81 -24.76
CA ARG A 120 3.67 -7.29 -26.14
C ARG A 120 5.06 -6.92 -26.65
N SER A 121 5.84 -6.12 -25.92
CA SER A 121 7.18 -5.69 -26.32
C SER A 121 8.13 -6.88 -26.48
N LYS A 122 9.21 -6.67 -27.23
CA LYS A 122 10.22 -7.71 -27.45
C LYS A 122 10.92 -8.06 -26.14
N GLU A 123 11.22 -7.03 -25.35
CA GLU A 123 11.95 -7.10 -24.10
C GLU A 123 11.15 -7.88 -23.04
N PHE A 124 9.86 -7.57 -22.88
CA PHE A 124 9.00 -8.30 -21.92
C PHE A 124 8.83 -9.77 -22.31
N LYS A 125 8.64 -10.04 -23.62
CA LYS A 125 8.58 -11.41 -24.14
C LYS A 125 9.90 -12.16 -23.94
N GLN A 126 11.04 -11.50 -24.10
CA GLN A 126 12.35 -12.10 -23.86
C GLN A 126 12.52 -12.48 -22.39
N ILE A 127 12.14 -11.61 -21.45
CA ILE A 127 12.18 -11.93 -20.01
C ILE A 127 11.34 -13.17 -19.70
N ALA A 128 10.15 -13.27 -20.30
CA ALA A 128 9.28 -14.42 -20.11
C ALA A 128 9.91 -15.71 -20.68
N GLN A 129 10.55 -15.63 -21.84
CA GLN A 129 11.25 -16.76 -22.46
C GLN A 129 12.48 -17.20 -21.65
N ASP A 130 13.32 -16.26 -21.24
CA ASP A 130 14.54 -16.52 -20.46
C ASP A 130 14.24 -17.12 -19.08
N ASN A 131 13.03 -16.89 -18.55
CA ASN A 131 12.58 -17.41 -17.27
C ASN A 131 11.55 -18.53 -17.40
N LYS A 132 11.33 -19.07 -18.60
CA LYS A 132 10.30 -20.07 -18.87
C LYS A 132 10.40 -21.27 -17.92
N ASP A 133 11.58 -21.88 -17.78
CA ASP A 133 11.77 -23.05 -16.92
C ASP A 133 11.47 -22.75 -15.44
N PHE A 134 11.76 -21.52 -15.00
CA PHE A 134 11.47 -21.09 -13.64
C PHE A 134 9.98 -20.84 -13.42
N LEU A 135 9.29 -20.22 -14.39
CA LEU A 135 7.84 -20.04 -14.35
C LEU A 135 7.09 -21.37 -14.41
N ASP A 136 7.57 -22.33 -15.22
CA ASP A 136 7.04 -23.69 -15.30
C ASP A 136 7.27 -24.45 -13.97
N TYR A 137 8.46 -24.29 -13.36
CA TYR A 137 8.75 -24.82 -12.03
C TYR A 137 7.80 -24.25 -10.96
N LEU A 138 7.57 -22.94 -10.94
CA LEU A 138 6.63 -22.31 -10.01
C LEU A 138 5.20 -22.80 -10.26
N SER A 139 4.79 -22.91 -11.53
CA SER A 139 3.46 -23.40 -11.88
C SER A 139 3.20 -24.81 -11.37
N LYS A 140 4.19 -25.71 -11.54
CA LYS A 140 4.11 -27.09 -11.05
C LYS A 140 3.99 -27.16 -9.53
N ASN A 141 4.73 -26.34 -8.80
CA ASN A 141 4.78 -26.40 -7.34
C ASN A 141 3.63 -25.65 -6.65
N THR A 142 3.07 -24.63 -7.30
CA THR A 142 1.93 -23.85 -6.77
C THR A 142 0.58 -24.40 -7.20
N GLY A 143 0.52 -25.16 -8.31
CA GLY A 143 -0.72 -25.68 -8.87
C GLY A 143 -1.54 -24.65 -9.67
N MET A 144 -1.04 -23.43 -9.84
CA MET A 144 -1.63 -22.40 -10.70
C MET A 144 -0.74 -22.12 -11.90
N THR A 145 -1.31 -21.59 -12.99
CA THR A 145 -0.50 -21.09 -14.11
C THR A 145 0.22 -19.82 -13.69
N VAL A 146 1.55 -19.85 -13.67
CA VAL A 146 2.40 -18.72 -13.28
C VAL A 146 3.01 -18.10 -14.54
N ASP A 147 2.87 -16.78 -14.64
CA ASP A 147 3.57 -15.96 -15.62
C ASP A 147 4.10 -14.69 -14.94
N LEU A 148 4.74 -13.81 -15.71
CA LEU A 148 5.31 -12.58 -15.15
C LEU A 148 4.25 -11.71 -14.44
N ARG A 149 3.01 -11.71 -14.91
CA ARG A 149 1.93 -10.81 -14.44
C ARG A 149 1.40 -11.17 -13.06
N ASN A 150 1.47 -12.45 -12.67
CA ASN A 150 0.98 -12.93 -11.38
C ASN A 150 2.09 -13.38 -10.42
N LEU A 151 3.36 -13.28 -10.83
CA LEU A 151 4.51 -13.65 -10.03
C LEU A 151 4.55 -12.98 -8.65
N TYR A 152 4.10 -11.71 -8.59
CA TYR A 152 4.05 -10.94 -7.36
C TYR A 152 3.21 -11.60 -6.26
N GLN A 153 2.21 -12.41 -6.62
CA GLN A 153 1.33 -13.07 -5.66
C GLN A 153 2.10 -14.10 -4.83
N ILE A 154 2.95 -14.89 -5.48
CA ILE A 154 3.79 -15.89 -4.80
C ILE A 154 4.82 -15.17 -3.92
N ASN A 155 5.41 -14.10 -4.45
CA ASN A 155 6.40 -13.32 -3.74
C ASN A 155 5.84 -12.67 -2.46
N ASP A 156 4.63 -12.12 -2.54
CA ASP A 156 3.94 -11.49 -1.41
C ASP A 156 3.62 -12.53 -0.33
N VAL A 157 3.04 -13.66 -0.72
CA VAL A 157 2.75 -14.77 0.21
C VAL A 157 4.02 -15.24 0.91
N HIS A 158 5.07 -15.55 0.16
CA HIS A 158 6.35 -16.00 0.71
C HIS A 158 6.94 -14.96 1.69
N HIS A 159 6.89 -13.68 1.34
CA HIS A 159 7.39 -12.60 2.19
C HIS A 159 6.62 -12.51 3.51
N ILE A 160 5.29 -12.51 3.46
CA ILE A 160 4.43 -12.41 4.64
C ILE A 160 4.59 -13.64 5.53
N GLU A 161 4.55 -14.84 4.98
CA GLU A 161 4.72 -16.07 5.75
C GLU A 161 6.08 -16.11 6.45
N THR A 162 7.14 -15.70 5.76
CA THR A 162 8.49 -15.58 6.36
C THR A 162 8.52 -14.55 7.49
N LEU A 163 7.88 -13.38 7.31
CA LEU A 163 7.78 -12.34 8.33
C LEU A 163 7.10 -12.84 9.62
N TYR A 164 6.14 -13.75 9.50
CA TYR A 164 5.43 -14.38 10.61
C TYR A 164 6.02 -15.73 11.06
N ASN A 165 7.24 -16.07 10.61
CA ASN A 165 7.94 -17.32 10.93
C ASN A 165 7.11 -18.57 10.61
N MET A 166 6.28 -18.53 9.56
CA MET A 166 5.50 -19.68 9.11
C MET A 166 6.39 -20.66 8.33
N SER A 167 6.05 -21.94 8.42
CA SER A 167 6.76 -23.00 7.70
C SER A 167 6.64 -22.80 6.19
N GLN A 168 7.77 -22.81 5.49
CA GLN A 168 7.82 -22.72 4.04
C GLN A 168 7.80 -24.11 3.40
N PRO A 169 7.23 -24.25 2.19
CA PRO A 169 7.28 -25.52 1.48
C PRO A 169 8.72 -25.85 1.08
N ALA A 170 9.06 -27.14 1.05
CA ALA A 170 10.42 -27.60 0.82
C ALA A 170 11.05 -27.14 -0.52
N TRP A 171 10.22 -26.82 -1.51
CA TRP A 171 10.65 -26.32 -2.82
C TRP A 171 11.04 -24.83 -2.79
N MET A 172 10.58 -24.05 -1.80
CA MET A 172 10.90 -22.63 -1.67
C MET A 172 12.24 -22.45 -0.94
N THR A 173 13.34 -22.75 -1.62
CA THR A 173 14.70 -22.54 -1.10
C THR A 173 15.10 -21.07 -1.13
N ASP A 174 16.19 -20.71 -0.45
CA ASP A 174 16.75 -19.34 -0.48
C ASP A 174 17.06 -18.87 -1.91
N GLU A 175 17.52 -19.78 -2.77
CA GLU A 175 17.80 -19.49 -4.18
C GLU A 175 16.52 -19.18 -4.96
N VAL A 176 15.49 -20.01 -4.78
CA VAL A 176 14.17 -19.81 -5.41
C VAL A 176 13.55 -18.50 -4.93
N SER A 177 13.56 -18.24 -3.63
CA SER A 177 13.06 -17.00 -3.03
C SER A 177 13.79 -15.76 -3.57
N LYS A 178 15.13 -15.81 -3.64
CA LYS A 178 15.93 -14.71 -4.18
C LYS A 178 15.62 -14.47 -5.66
N ARG A 179 15.51 -15.53 -6.46
CA ARG A 179 15.16 -15.43 -7.88
C ARG A 179 13.74 -14.87 -8.07
N LEU A 180 12.78 -15.33 -7.28
CA LEU A 180 11.40 -14.85 -7.26
C LEU A 180 11.31 -13.36 -6.95
N ARG A 181 11.98 -12.90 -5.88
CA ARG A 181 12.03 -11.48 -5.50
C ARG A 181 12.64 -10.61 -6.59
N ASN A 182 13.77 -11.03 -7.16
CA ASN A 182 14.46 -10.28 -8.21
C ASN A 182 13.61 -10.16 -9.47
N LEU A 183 13.00 -11.27 -9.92
CA LEU A 183 12.15 -11.26 -11.10
C LEU A 183 10.86 -10.45 -10.87
N THR A 184 10.28 -10.52 -9.67
CA THR A 184 9.13 -9.67 -9.30
C THR A 184 9.49 -8.19 -9.33
N SER A 185 10.67 -7.82 -8.80
CA SER A 185 11.15 -6.43 -8.85
C SER A 185 11.32 -5.94 -10.29
N LEU A 186 11.92 -6.76 -11.15
CA LEU A 186 12.08 -6.44 -12.57
C LEU A 186 10.73 -6.25 -13.27
N VAL A 187 9.77 -7.15 -13.06
CA VAL A 187 8.43 -7.04 -13.68
C VAL A 187 7.69 -5.80 -13.17
N ASN A 188 7.88 -5.41 -11.91
CA ASN A 188 7.29 -4.19 -11.38
C ASN A 188 7.77 -2.93 -12.12
N GLU A 189 8.99 -2.90 -12.64
CA GLU A 189 9.46 -1.78 -13.47
C GLU A 189 8.61 -1.63 -14.73
N TYR A 190 8.26 -2.72 -15.41
CA TYR A 190 7.35 -2.70 -16.55
C TYR A 190 5.95 -2.24 -16.15
N THR A 191 5.43 -2.80 -15.06
CA THR A 191 4.14 -2.41 -14.50
C THR A 191 4.07 -0.89 -14.35
N TYR A 192 5.08 -0.24 -13.78
CA TYR A 192 5.05 1.21 -13.58
C TYR A 192 5.62 2.04 -14.75
N GLY A 193 5.92 1.45 -15.91
CA GLY A 193 6.43 2.17 -17.10
C GLY A 193 7.90 2.60 -17.00
N ILE A 194 8.66 2.02 -16.07
CA ILE A 194 10.09 2.26 -15.84
C ILE A 194 10.97 1.22 -16.56
N GLY A 195 10.38 0.10 -16.98
CA GLY A 195 11.06 -0.95 -17.76
C GLY A 195 11.46 -0.50 -19.16
N GLU A 196 11.95 -1.44 -19.98
CA GLU A 196 12.34 -1.18 -21.37
C GLU A 196 11.30 -1.76 -22.35
N PRO A 197 10.72 -0.95 -23.26
CA PRO A 197 10.98 0.48 -23.46
C PRO A 197 10.43 1.34 -22.32
N TYR A 198 11.10 2.45 -22.02
CA TYR A 198 10.66 3.43 -21.03
C TYR A 198 9.37 4.14 -21.48
N VAL A 199 8.32 4.16 -20.63
CA VAL A 199 7.00 4.73 -20.95
C VAL A 199 6.61 5.81 -19.93
N PRO A 200 7.07 7.07 -20.13
CA PRO A 200 6.75 8.20 -19.25
C PRO A 200 5.25 8.46 -19.12
N GLU A 201 4.47 8.19 -20.17
CA GLU A 201 3.03 8.40 -20.15
C GLU A 201 2.35 7.52 -19.09
N LEU A 202 2.76 6.25 -18.96
CA LEU A 202 2.21 5.32 -17.97
C LEU A 202 2.56 5.77 -16.54
N ILE A 203 3.80 6.23 -16.33
CA ILE A 203 4.23 6.81 -15.04
C ILE A 203 3.31 7.98 -14.64
N ARG A 204 3.03 8.88 -15.60
CA ARG A 204 2.14 10.04 -15.38
C ARG A 204 0.70 9.61 -15.09
N LEU A 205 0.17 8.61 -15.79
CA LEU A 205 -1.20 8.14 -15.59
C LEU A 205 -1.40 7.47 -14.23
N ARG A 206 -0.38 6.79 -13.70
CA ARG A 206 -0.46 6.08 -12.42
C ARG A 206 -0.11 6.94 -11.22
N GLY A 207 1.06 7.60 -11.24
CA GLY A 207 1.56 8.39 -10.11
C GLY A 207 1.20 9.88 -10.17
N GLY A 208 0.86 10.38 -11.36
CA GLY A 208 0.58 11.80 -11.59
C GLY A 208 -0.58 12.37 -10.79
N PRO A 209 -1.74 11.68 -10.67
CA PRO A 209 -2.86 12.21 -9.89
C PRO A 209 -2.52 12.46 -8.41
N LEU A 210 -1.81 11.53 -7.77
CA LEU A 210 -1.35 11.70 -6.37
C LEU A 210 -0.37 12.86 -6.24
N LEU A 211 0.63 12.93 -7.12
CA LEU A 211 1.61 14.02 -7.10
C LEU A 211 0.93 15.38 -7.31
N ARG A 212 -0.06 15.43 -8.21
CA ARG A 212 -0.84 16.63 -8.47
C ARG A 212 -1.62 17.07 -7.22
N ASP A 213 -2.30 16.14 -6.54
CA ASP A 213 -3.01 16.44 -5.29
C ASP A 213 -2.06 16.99 -4.20
N ILE A 214 -0.88 16.39 -4.04
CA ILE A 214 0.13 16.87 -3.09
C ILE A 214 0.60 18.29 -3.44
N VAL A 215 0.96 18.53 -4.71
CA VAL A 215 1.44 19.84 -5.18
C VAL A 215 0.36 20.90 -5.06
N ASP A 216 -0.87 20.59 -5.44
CA ASP A 216 -1.98 21.53 -5.33
C ASP A 216 -2.24 21.88 -3.86
N ARG A 217 -2.18 20.93 -2.92
CA ARG A 217 -2.31 21.21 -1.47
C ARG A 217 -1.17 22.07 -0.91
N MET A 218 0.06 21.90 -1.39
CA MET A 218 1.18 22.76 -0.97
C MET A 218 1.05 24.19 -1.50
N ASN A 219 0.44 24.36 -2.68
CA ASN A 219 0.28 25.65 -3.33
C ASN A 219 -0.99 26.41 -2.90
N HIS A 220 -1.99 25.70 -2.35
CA HIS A 220 -3.14 26.35 -1.72
C HIS A 220 -2.66 27.13 -0.49
N LYS A 221 -2.74 28.46 -0.60
CA LYS A 221 -2.45 29.41 0.48
C LYS A 221 -3.61 29.53 1.46
#